data_AF-A0A3C2AYK9-F1
#
_entry.id   AF-A0A3C2AYK9-F1
#
_cell.length_a   1.000
_cell.length_b   1.000
_cell.length_c   1.000
_cell.angle_alpha   90.00
_cell.angle_beta   90.00
_cell.angle_gamma   90.00
#
_symmetry.space_group_name_H-M   'P 1'
#
loop_
_entity.id
_entity.type
_entity.pdbx_description
1 polymer ?
#
loop_
_entity_poly.entity_id
_entity_poly.type
_entity_poly.pdbx_seq_one_letter_code
_entity_poly.pdbx_strand_id
1 'polypeptide(L)'
;MFDTIGDLPAHPLMVHVPVVLLPLATIGVIAMTVRPHLVRSFGWLVTALAGIGFVGTVLAASSGESLEDDYRESGMAISDTLRDHGEMGETVRLLALLFFVIVLGWMLFLRWRRKVGEEQATAKARKPRHIAAVLAALAIVSGSVATVTMTLTAHNGAKSVWEP
;
A
#
# COMPACT_ATOMS: atom_id res chain seq x y z
N MET A 1 -9.66 -19.83 -9.72
CA MET A 1 -8.41 -20.67 -9.73
C MET A 1 -7.39 -20.22 -8.67
N PHE A 2 -7.77 -19.31 -7.75
CA PHE A 2 -7.03 -19.01 -6.51
C PHE A 2 -8.03 -18.79 -5.38
N ASP A 3 -9.06 -19.63 -5.34
CA ASP A 3 -10.27 -19.37 -4.54
C ASP A 3 -10.07 -19.99 -3.14
N THR A 4 -9.27 -21.08 -3.08
CA THR A 4 -8.80 -21.72 -1.86
C THR A 4 -7.29 -21.99 -1.87
N ILE A 5 -6.66 -21.94 -0.70
CA ILE A 5 -5.27 -22.31 -0.45
C ILE A 5 -5.26 -23.22 0.79
N GLY A 6 -4.90 -24.49 0.61
CA GLY A 6 -4.88 -25.48 1.70
C GLY A 6 -6.26 -25.63 2.35
N ASP A 7 -7.31 -25.74 1.54
CA ASP A 7 -8.72 -25.88 1.93
C ASP A 7 -9.34 -24.67 2.66
N LEU A 8 -8.61 -23.55 2.75
CA LEU A 8 -9.11 -22.29 3.31
C LEU A 8 -9.37 -21.26 2.21
N PRO A 9 -10.35 -20.35 2.39
CA PRO A 9 -10.54 -19.21 1.50
C PRO A 9 -9.22 -18.44 1.33
N ALA A 10 -8.88 -18.08 0.10
CA ALA A 10 -7.62 -17.39 -0.17
C ALA A 10 -7.60 -15.97 0.41
N HIS A 11 -8.75 -15.31 0.51
CA HIS A 11 -8.87 -13.91 0.92
C HIS A 11 -8.22 -13.61 2.29
N PRO A 12 -8.53 -14.34 3.39
CA PRO A 12 -7.84 -14.18 4.66
C PRO A 12 -6.30 -14.27 4.58
N LEU A 13 -5.74 -15.09 3.68
CA LEU A 13 -4.29 -15.17 3.52
C LEU A 13 -3.76 -13.97 2.73
N MET A 14 -4.46 -13.57 1.67
CA MET A 14 -4.04 -12.45 0.81
C MET A 14 -4.03 -11.12 1.56
N VAL A 15 -4.96 -10.89 2.50
CA VAL A 15 -5.00 -9.64 3.29
C VAL A 15 -3.79 -9.45 4.21
N HIS A 16 -3.08 -10.51 4.61
CA HIS A 16 -1.88 -10.37 5.45
C HIS A 16 -0.77 -9.60 4.74
N VAL A 17 -0.67 -9.72 3.41
CA VAL A 17 0.35 -9.05 2.61
C VAL A 17 0.26 -7.52 2.75
N PRO A 18 -0.84 -6.85 2.36
CA PRO A 18 -0.95 -5.41 2.54
C PRO A 18 -0.96 -4.99 4.01
N VAL A 19 -1.55 -5.80 4.90
CA VAL A 19 -1.62 -5.51 6.35
C VAL A 19 -0.25 -5.37 6.99
N VAL A 20 0.74 -6.15 6.54
CA VAL A 20 2.11 -6.05 7.05
C VAL A 20 2.95 -5.07 6.25
N LEU A 21 2.86 -5.10 4.93
CA LEU A 21 3.81 -4.41 4.07
C LEU A 21 3.56 -2.91 3.95
N LEU A 22 2.31 -2.45 3.92
CA LEU A 22 2.00 -1.01 3.83
C LEU A 22 2.48 -0.23 5.07
N PRO A 23 2.21 -0.68 6.31
CA PRO A 23 2.77 -0.04 7.50
C PRO A 23 4.30 -0.10 7.52
N LEU A 24 4.90 -1.25 7.18
CA LEU A 24 6.35 -1.42 7.20
C LEU A 24 7.04 -0.49 6.19
N ALA A 25 6.50 -0.37 4.98
CA ALA A 25 7.00 0.56 3.98
C ALA A 25 6.83 2.02 4.43
N THR A 26 5.71 2.38 5.05
CA THR A 26 5.48 3.72 5.60
C THR A 26 6.52 4.07 6.67
N ILE A 27 6.78 3.15 7.62
CA ILE A 27 7.83 3.30 8.63
C ILE A 27 9.20 3.44 7.96
N GLY A 28 9.47 2.65 6.92
CA GLY A 28 10.69 2.73 6.12
C GLY A 28 10.89 4.12 5.50
N VAL A 29 9.83 4.71 4.92
CA VAL A 29 9.86 6.07 4.36
C VAL A 29 10.15 7.11 5.44
N ILE A 30 9.51 7.02 6.61
CA ILE A 30 9.76 7.92 7.75
C ILE A 30 11.22 7.80 8.20
N ALA A 31 11.70 6.57 8.41
CA ALA A 31 13.07 6.31 8.84
C ALA A 31 14.10 6.88 7.84
N MET A 32 13.86 6.71 6.54
CA MET A 32 14.71 7.27 5.47
C MET A 32 14.67 8.79 5.41
N THR A 33 13.54 9.41 5.77
CA THR A 33 13.39 10.87 5.81
C THR A 33 14.15 11.46 7.00
N VAL A 34 14.06 10.83 8.17
CA VAL A 34 14.78 11.24 9.39
C VAL A 34 16.28 10.94 9.29
N ARG A 35 16.65 9.82 8.65
CA ARG A 35 18.03 9.37 8.47
C ARG A 35 18.35 9.16 6.98
N PRO A 36 18.73 10.23 6.25
CA PRO A 36 18.94 10.18 4.79
C PRO A 36 20.00 9.17 4.31
N HIS A 37 20.92 8.74 5.19
CA HIS A 37 21.90 7.70 4.86
C HIS A 37 21.21 6.34 4.57
N LEU A 38 20.07 6.05 5.20
CA LEU A 38 19.32 4.81 5.00
C LEU A 38 18.77 4.69 3.57
N VAL A 39 18.53 5.80 2.88
CA VAL A 39 18.04 5.79 1.50
C VAL A 39 19.00 5.06 0.56
N ARG A 40 20.31 5.07 0.83
CA ARG A 40 21.29 4.36 -0.01
C ARG A 40 21.16 2.85 0.11
N SER A 41 20.96 2.34 1.32
CA SER A 41 20.93 0.90 1.60
C SER A 41 19.53 0.29 1.47
N PHE A 42 18.50 1.01 1.93
CA PHE A 42 17.14 0.47 2.08
C PHE A 42 16.12 1.06 1.10
N GLY A 43 16.49 2.08 0.31
CA GLY A 43 15.51 2.76 -0.54
C GLY A 43 14.78 1.85 -1.53
N TRP A 44 15.50 0.94 -2.18
CA TRP A 44 14.89 -0.03 -3.09
C TRP A 44 14.12 -1.12 -2.37
N LEU A 45 14.55 -1.52 -1.17
CA LEU A 45 13.79 -2.44 -0.33
C LEU A 45 12.45 -1.84 0.05
N VAL A 46 12.41 -0.60 0.57
CA VAL A 46 11.16 0.09 0.94
C VAL A 46 10.25 0.29 -0.27
N THR A 47 10.81 0.59 -1.44
CA THR A 47 10.04 0.68 -2.70
C THR A 47 9.43 -0.66 -3.07
N ALA A 48 10.19 -1.75 -2.95
CA ALA A 48 9.69 -3.10 -3.20
C ALA A 48 8.60 -3.49 -2.19
N LEU A 49 8.76 -3.17 -0.90
CA LEU A 49 7.72 -3.40 0.11
C LEU A 49 6.43 -2.66 -0.23
N ALA A 50 6.51 -1.39 -0.64
CA ALA A 50 5.34 -0.62 -1.07
C ALA A 50 4.69 -1.23 -2.33
N GLY A 51 5.49 -1.66 -3.31
CA GLY A 51 5.01 -2.27 -4.53
C GLY A 51 4.34 -3.63 -4.30
N ILE A 52 4.96 -4.50 -3.50
CA ILE A 52 4.39 -5.80 -3.13
C ILE A 52 3.16 -5.59 -2.25
N GLY A 53 3.16 -4.61 -1.35
CA GLY A 53 1.98 -4.22 -0.58
C GLY A 53 0.81 -3.81 -1.47
N PHE A 54 1.05 -2.99 -2.50
CA PHE A 54 0.05 -2.65 -3.51
C PHE A 54 -0.43 -3.87 -4.30
N VAL A 55 0.46 -4.73 -4.79
CA VAL A 55 0.04 -5.97 -5.47
C VAL A 55 -0.81 -6.84 -4.52
N GLY A 56 -0.45 -6.88 -3.24
CA GLY A 56 -1.22 -7.56 -2.21
C GLY A 56 -2.65 -7.03 -2.05
N THR A 57 -2.89 -5.70 -2.18
CA THR A 57 -4.26 -5.16 -2.13
C THR A 57 -5.08 -5.59 -3.34
N VAL A 58 -4.48 -5.71 -4.52
CA VAL A 58 -5.15 -6.21 -5.73
C VAL A 58 -5.54 -7.69 -5.57
N LEU A 59 -4.62 -8.50 -5.04
CA LEU A 59 -4.88 -9.92 -4.78
C LEU A 59 -5.92 -10.12 -3.68
N ALA A 60 -5.89 -9.30 -2.62
CA ALA A 60 -6.91 -9.32 -1.57
C ALA A 60 -8.29 -8.93 -2.12
N ALA A 61 -8.39 -7.88 -2.94
CA ALA A 61 -9.65 -7.48 -3.55
C ALA A 61 -10.24 -8.58 -4.45
N SER A 62 -9.44 -9.11 -5.39
CA SER A 62 -9.90 -10.16 -6.31
C SER A 62 -10.33 -11.45 -5.60
N SER A 63 -9.59 -11.88 -4.58
CA SER A 63 -9.99 -13.04 -3.77
C SER A 63 -11.20 -12.76 -2.88
N GLY A 64 -11.42 -11.50 -2.47
CA GLY A 64 -12.59 -11.08 -1.69
C GLY A 64 -13.86 -11.03 -2.54
N GLU A 65 -13.76 -10.52 -3.77
CA GLU A 65 -14.85 -10.52 -4.76
C GLU A 65 -15.31 -11.96 -5.05
N SER A 66 -14.37 -12.88 -5.29
CA SER A 66 -14.69 -14.30 -5.49
C SER A 66 -15.40 -14.92 -4.29
N LEU A 67 -14.98 -14.59 -3.05
CA LEU A 67 -15.60 -15.10 -1.84
C LEU A 67 -17.01 -14.53 -1.63
N GLU A 68 -17.23 -13.27 -1.98
CA GLU A 68 -18.54 -12.63 -1.93
C GLU A 68 -19.50 -13.28 -2.94
N ASP A 69 -19.02 -13.62 -4.13
CA ASP A 69 -19.80 -14.33 -5.14
C ASP A 69 -20.19 -15.74 -4.68
N ASP A 70 -19.26 -16.49 -4.07
CA ASP A 70 -19.57 -17.80 -3.46
C ASP A 70 -20.67 -17.68 -2.38
N TYR A 71 -20.63 -16.62 -1.56
CA TYR A 71 -21.66 -16.35 -0.56
C TYR A 71 -23.02 -16.06 -1.21
N ARG A 72 -23.06 -15.23 -2.26
CA ARG A 72 -24.29 -14.96 -3.02
C ARG A 72 -24.87 -16.23 -3.64
N GLU A 73 -24.03 -17.07 -4.27
CA GLU A 73 -24.45 -18.33 -4.88
C GLU A 73 -25.00 -19.32 -3.85
N SER A 74 -24.45 -19.32 -2.63
CA SER A 74 -24.94 -20.14 -1.51
C SER A 74 -26.26 -19.65 -0.90
N GLY A 75 -26.77 -18.47 -1.32
CA GLY A 75 -27.97 -17.84 -0.76
C GLY A 75 -27.74 -17.13 0.57
N MET A 76 -26.48 -16.89 0.96
CA MET A 76 -26.14 -16.15 2.16
C MET A 76 -26.37 -14.65 1.96
N ALA A 77 -26.98 -13.99 2.95
CA ALA A 77 -27.16 -12.55 2.92
C ALA A 77 -25.82 -11.83 3.15
N ILE A 78 -25.49 -10.87 2.29
CA ILE A 78 -24.35 -9.97 2.49
C ILE A 78 -24.78 -8.86 3.44
N SER A 79 -24.13 -8.76 4.61
CA SER A 79 -24.41 -7.69 5.57
C SER A 79 -23.95 -6.33 5.02
N ASP A 80 -24.55 -5.25 5.52
CA ASP A 80 -24.11 -3.90 5.19
C ASP A 80 -22.63 -3.69 5.59
N THR A 81 -22.18 -4.30 6.69
CA THR A 81 -20.78 -4.24 7.11
C THR A 81 -19.85 -4.96 6.14
N LEU A 82 -20.22 -6.12 5.61
CA LEU A 82 -19.41 -6.81 4.60
C LEU A 82 -19.32 -5.99 3.29
N ARG A 83 -20.42 -5.34 2.88
CA ARG A 83 -20.41 -4.42 1.73
C ARG A 83 -19.48 -3.22 1.98
N ASP A 84 -19.59 -2.59 3.14
CA ASP A 84 -18.73 -1.47 3.52
C ASP A 84 -17.25 -1.88 3.53
N HIS A 85 -16.92 -3.08 4.02
CA HIS A 85 -15.56 -3.64 3.96
C HIS A 85 -15.04 -3.71 2.53
N GLY A 86 -15.85 -4.21 1.58
CA GLY A 86 -15.49 -4.27 0.17
C GLY A 86 -15.21 -2.89 -0.44
N GLU A 87 -16.10 -1.92 -0.21
CA GLU A 87 -15.93 -0.54 -0.71
C GLU A 87 -14.69 0.16 -0.11
N MET A 88 -14.44 -0.06 1.18
CA MET A 88 -13.22 0.42 1.83
C MET A 88 -11.97 -0.27 1.27
N GLY A 89 -12.05 -1.57 0.95
CA GLY A 89 -10.99 -2.33 0.30
C GLY A 89 -10.54 -1.73 -1.04
N GLU A 90 -11.50 -1.28 -1.86
CA GLU A 90 -11.21 -0.57 -3.11
C GLU A 90 -10.48 0.76 -2.85
N THR A 91 -10.91 1.50 -1.82
CA THR A 91 -10.24 2.74 -1.41
C THR A 91 -8.79 2.47 -0.98
N VAL A 92 -8.55 1.39 -0.23
CA VAL A 92 -7.19 0.97 0.17
C VAL A 92 -6.35 0.63 -1.05
N ARG A 93 -6.92 -0.04 -2.07
CA ARG A 93 -6.22 -0.38 -3.32
C ARG A 93 -5.69 0.87 -4.02
N LEU A 94 -6.52 1.90 -4.18
CA LEU A 94 -6.15 3.17 -4.80
C LEU A 94 -5.10 3.94 -3.97
N LEU A 95 -5.26 3.97 -2.64
CA LEU A 95 -4.30 4.62 -1.74
C LEU A 95 -2.93 3.91 -1.74
N ALA A 96 -2.92 2.58 -1.78
CA ALA A 96 -1.70 1.78 -1.89
C ALA A 96 -0.97 2.02 -3.22
N LEU A 97 -1.71 2.11 -4.34
CA LEU A 97 -1.14 2.47 -5.64
C LEU A 97 -0.51 3.87 -5.59
N LEU A 98 -1.25 4.85 -5.08
CA LEU A 98 -0.77 6.23 -4.94
C LEU A 98 0.52 6.29 -4.11
N PHE A 99 0.52 5.63 -2.95
CA PHE A 99 1.69 5.54 -2.09
C PHE A 99 2.89 4.92 -2.81
N PHE A 100 2.70 3.77 -3.48
CA PHE A 100 3.76 3.11 -4.24
C PHE A 100 4.33 4.02 -5.34
N VAL A 101 3.49 4.67 -6.14
CA VAL A 101 3.92 5.57 -7.22
C VAL A 101 4.72 6.75 -6.67
N ILE A 102 4.29 7.35 -5.55
CA ILE A 102 5.02 8.45 -4.92
C ILE A 102 6.39 7.98 -4.40
N VAL A 103 6.46 6.83 -3.72
CA VAL A 103 7.73 6.26 -3.22
C VAL A 103 8.67 5.93 -4.36
N LEU A 104 8.17 5.31 -5.42
CA LEU A 104 8.95 4.98 -6.63
C LEU A 104 9.46 6.26 -7.30
N GLY A 105 8.60 7.26 -7.48
CA GLY A 105 8.97 8.56 -8.03
C GLY A 105 10.04 9.26 -7.20
N TRP A 106 9.90 9.25 -5.88
CA TRP A 106 10.91 9.78 -4.95
C TRP A 106 12.25 9.07 -5.11
N MET A 107 12.26 7.74 -5.15
CA MET A 107 13.47 6.94 -5.28
C MET A 107 14.15 7.10 -6.64
N LEU A 108 13.38 7.15 -7.73
CA LEU A 108 13.89 7.44 -9.07
C LEU A 108 14.49 8.85 -9.13
N PHE A 109 13.82 9.84 -8.53
CA PHE A 109 14.33 11.21 -8.47
C PHE A 109 15.63 11.31 -7.68
N LEU A 110 15.73 10.66 -6.52
CA LEU A 110 16.96 10.62 -5.74
C LEU A 110 18.10 9.89 -6.46
N ARG A 111 17.81 8.80 -7.18
CA ARG A 111 18.79 8.10 -8.02
C ARG A 111 19.28 8.98 -9.18
N TRP A 112 18.37 9.66 -9.87
CA TRP A 112 18.70 10.60 -10.95
C TRP A 112 19.62 11.71 -10.45
N ARG A 113 19.28 12.37 -9.34
CA ARG A 113 20.10 13.42 -8.72
C ARG A 113 21.53 12.95 -8.40
N ARG A 114 21.68 11.73 -7.87
CA ARG A 114 23.01 11.15 -7.60
C ARG A 114 23.81 10.89 -8.87
N LYS A 115 23.14 10.51 -9.96
CA LYS A 115 23.79 10.19 -11.24
C LYS A 115 24.28 11.44 -11.98
N VAL A 116 23.49 12.52 -11.98
CA VAL A 116 23.84 13.76 -12.72
C VAL A 116 24.72 14.74 -11.94
N GLY A 117 24.82 14.58 -10.61
CA GLY A 117 25.56 15.51 -9.74
C GLY A 117 24.76 16.78 -9.38
N GLU A 118 25.18 17.51 -8.35
CA GLU A 118 24.42 18.68 -7.86
C GLU A 118 24.36 19.82 -8.89
N GLU A 119 25.45 20.10 -9.62
CA GLU A 119 25.51 21.19 -10.61
C GLU A 119 24.56 20.99 -11.80
N GLN A 120 24.49 19.78 -12.36
CA GLN A 120 23.55 19.51 -13.46
C GLN A 120 22.11 19.38 -12.97
N ALA A 121 21.91 18.91 -11.73
CA ALA A 121 20.58 18.82 -11.14
C ALA A 121 19.98 20.21 -10.90
N THR A 122 20.77 21.19 -10.42
CA THR A 122 20.30 22.57 -10.23
C THR A 122 20.09 23.30 -11.55
N ALA A 123 20.85 22.97 -12.60
CA ALA A 123 20.64 23.49 -13.95
C ALA A 123 19.32 23.01 -14.59
N LYS A 124 18.93 21.74 -14.37
CA LYS A 124 17.67 21.17 -14.91
C LYS A 124 16.45 21.37 -14.01
N ALA A 125 16.64 21.45 -12.70
CA ALA A 125 15.58 21.65 -11.73
C ALA A 125 16.00 22.76 -10.76
N ARG A 126 15.25 23.87 -10.73
CA ARG A 126 15.61 25.09 -10.01
C ARG A 126 15.84 24.88 -8.50
N LYS A 127 15.12 23.93 -7.88
CA LYS A 127 15.12 23.65 -6.42
C LYS A 127 15.02 22.14 -6.12
N PRO A 128 16.05 21.34 -6.45
CA PRO A 128 15.94 19.87 -6.42
C PRO A 128 15.86 19.30 -5.01
N ARG A 129 16.37 20.02 -4.00
CA ARG A 129 16.23 19.66 -2.58
C ARG A 129 14.78 19.82 -2.09
N HIS A 130 14.08 20.87 -2.52
CA HIS A 130 12.67 21.08 -2.17
C HIS A 130 11.77 20.03 -2.84
N ILE A 131 12.03 19.67 -4.10
CA ILE A 131 11.30 18.59 -4.78
C ILE A 131 11.45 17.27 -4.00
N ALA A 132 12.67 16.91 -3.60
CA ALA A 132 12.90 15.71 -2.80
C ALA A 132 12.16 15.74 -1.44
N ALA A 133 12.10 16.91 -0.79
CA ALA A 133 11.39 17.07 0.48
C ALA A 133 9.86 16.98 0.31
N VAL A 134 9.31 17.58 -0.75
CA VAL A 134 7.87 17.49 -1.06
C VAL A 134 7.49 16.04 -1.37
N LEU A 135 8.28 15.33 -2.18
CA LEU A 135 8.03 13.92 -2.47
C LEU A 135 8.10 13.05 -1.21
N ALA A 136 9.06 13.31 -0.32
CA ALA A 136 9.14 12.61 0.96
C ALA A 136 7.90 12.88 1.83
N ALA A 137 7.46 14.14 1.94
CA ALA A 137 6.27 14.50 2.70
C ALA A 137 5.00 13.86 2.12
N LEU A 138 4.84 13.87 0.79
CA LEU A 138 3.73 13.19 0.11
C LEU A 138 3.77 11.68 0.33
N ALA A 139 4.95 11.06 0.33
CA ALA A 139 5.10 9.63 0.62
C ALA A 139 4.68 9.29 2.07
N ILE A 140 5.08 10.11 3.04
CA ILE A 140 4.69 9.94 4.45
C ILE A 140 3.17 10.08 4.60
N VAL A 141 2.58 11.13 4.04
CA VAL A 141 1.14 11.39 4.16
C VAL A 141 0.34 10.28 3.48
N SER A 142 0.65 9.96 2.21
CA SER A 142 -0.05 8.90 1.47
C SER A 142 0.09 7.53 2.13
N GLY A 143 1.29 7.16 2.60
CA GLY A 143 1.51 5.89 3.30
C GLY A 143 0.77 5.81 4.64
N SER A 144 0.74 6.92 5.40
CA SER A 144 -0.01 6.98 6.66
C SER A 144 -1.51 6.87 6.44
N VAL A 145 -2.05 7.60 5.45
CA VAL A 145 -3.47 7.51 5.06
C VAL A 145 -3.81 6.09 4.60
N ALA A 146 -3.00 5.50 3.72
CA ALA A 146 -3.20 4.11 3.27
C ALA A 146 -3.21 3.12 4.44
N THR A 147 -2.26 3.26 5.38
CA THR A 147 -2.14 2.38 6.56
C THR A 147 -3.34 2.52 7.49
N VAL A 148 -3.79 3.74 7.78
CA VAL A 148 -4.95 3.98 8.64
C VAL A 148 -6.22 3.44 8.00
N THR A 149 -6.49 3.79 6.73
CA THR A 149 -7.69 3.30 6.02
C THR A 149 -7.70 1.78 5.92
N MET A 150 -6.54 1.16 5.65
CA MET A 150 -6.40 -0.30 5.64
C MET A 150 -6.70 -0.92 7.01
N THR A 151 -6.28 -0.28 8.11
CA THR A 151 -6.54 -0.78 9.46
C THR A 151 -8.04 -0.72 9.78
N LEU A 152 -8.70 0.37 9.39
CA LEU A 152 -10.15 0.52 9.53
C LEU A 152 -10.91 -0.49 8.67
N THR A 153 -10.42 -0.75 7.46
CA THR A 153 -10.98 -1.77 6.55
C THR A 153 -10.87 -3.17 7.15
N ALA A 154 -9.70 -3.52 7.70
CA ALA A 154 -9.48 -4.80 8.37
C ALA A 154 -10.35 -4.97 9.61
N HIS A 155 -10.53 -3.90 10.40
CA HIS A 155 -11.42 -3.90 11.56
C HIS A 155 -12.88 -4.10 11.16
N ASN A 156 -13.33 -3.46 10.07
CA ASN A 156 -14.67 -3.66 9.52
C ASN A 156 -14.86 -5.11 9.03
N GLY A 157 -13.88 -5.64 8.30
CA GLY A 157 -13.89 -7.04 7.86
C GLY A 157 -13.98 -8.02 9.02
N ALA A 158 -13.24 -7.77 10.11
CA ALA A 158 -13.37 -8.56 11.33
C ALA A 158 -14.80 -8.48 11.90
N LYS A 159 -15.39 -7.28 12.04
CA LYS A 159 -16.76 -7.13 12.54
C LYS A 159 -17.79 -7.92 11.74
N SER A 160 -17.68 -7.96 10.41
CA SER A 160 -18.64 -8.68 9.56
C SER A 160 -18.78 -10.17 9.89
N VAL A 161 -17.76 -10.78 10.52
CA VAL A 161 -17.75 -12.19 10.95
C VAL A 161 -18.41 -12.39 12.32
N TRP A 162 -18.44 -11.36 13.17
CA TRP A 162 -18.89 -11.46 14.57
C TRP A 162 -20.22 -10.76 14.84
N GLU A 163 -20.73 -9.98 13.88
CA GLU A 163 -22.05 -9.37 13.98
C GLU A 163 -23.16 -10.42 13.71
N PRO A 164 -24.25 -10.42 14.49
CA PRO A 164 -25.32 -11.42 14.41
C PRO A 164 -26.22 -11.32 13.18
#